data_AF-A0A7Z0SDG5-F1
#
_entry.id   AF-A0A7Z0SDG5-F1
#
_cell.length_a   1.000
_cell.length_b   1.000
_cell.length_c   1.000
_cell.angle_alpha   90.00
_cell.angle_beta   90.00
_cell.angle_gamma   90.00
#
_symmetry.space_group_name_H-M   'P 1'
#
loop_
_entity.id
_entity.type
_entity.pdbx_description
1 polymer ?
#
loop_
_entity_poly.entity_id
_entity_poly.type
_entity_poly.pdbx_seq_one_letter_code
_entity_poly.pdbx_strand_id
1 'polypeptide(L)' 'MLSENEIEYLRDSLRIIHQHFKDVYQGDDNFAIDIEFKITETADGSRGELAIKQARPWVD' A
#
# COMPACT_ATOMS: atom_id res chain seq x y z
N MET A 1 2.10 -2.82 -16.53
CA MET A 1 2.70 -3.49 -15.35
C MET A 1 3.33 -2.44 -14.44
N LEU A 2 3.56 -2.76 -13.17
CA LEU A 2 4.33 -1.91 -12.27
C LEU A 2 5.82 -1.96 -12.64
N SER A 3 6.52 -0.85 -12.46
CA SER A 3 7.99 -0.82 -12.51
C SER A 3 8.57 -1.43 -11.24
N GLU A 4 9.85 -1.79 -11.27
CA GLU A 4 10.54 -2.31 -10.08
C GLU A 4 10.50 -1.31 -8.92
N ASN A 5 10.71 -0.03 -9.20
CA ASN A 5 10.65 1.04 -8.20
C ASN A 5 9.25 1.17 -7.57
N GLU A 6 8.18 0.99 -8.36
CA GLU A 6 6.81 1.02 -7.85
C GLU A 6 6.49 -0.20 -6.99
N ILE A 7 7.02 -1.37 -7.36
CA ILE A 7 6.89 -2.59 -6.56
C ILE A 7 7.62 -2.44 -5.22
N GLU A 8 8.82 -1.88 -5.23
CA GLU A 8 9.60 -1.62 -4.03
C GLU A 8 8.90 -0.60 -3.12
N TYR A 9 8.45 0.53 -3.68
CA TYR A 9 7.67 1.52 -2.94
C TYR A 9 6.41 0.92 -2.32
N LEU A 10 5.67 0.10 -3.08
CA LEU A 10 4.47 -0.56 -2.58
C LEU A 10 4.79 -1.55 -1.46
N ARG A 11 5.89 -2.31 -1.57
CA ARG A 11 6.35 -3.26 -0.54
C ARG A 11 6.71 -2.55 0.76
N ASP A 12 7.48 -1.46 0.69
CA ASP A 12 7.85 -0.69 1.88
C ASP A 12 6.65 -0.02 2.53
N SER A 13 5.76 0.56 1.72
CA SER A 13 4.51 1.15 2.21
C SER A 13 3.63 0.10 2.91
N LEU A 14 3.46 -1.07 2.30
CA LEU A 14 2.71 -2.20 2.88
C LEU A 14 3.29 -2.62 4.22
N ARG A 15 4.61 -2.74 4.34
CA ARG A 15 5.27 -3.13 5.60
C ARG A 15 5.00 -2.13 6.72
N ILE A 16 5.11 -0.84 6.43
CA ILE A 16 4.88 0.23 7.42
C ILE A 16 3.40 0.26 7.86
N ILE A 17 2.48 0.22 6.89
CA ILE A 17 1.04 0.27 7.15
C ILE A 17 0.57 -0.99 7.88
N HIS A 18 1.06 -2.17 7.48
CA HIS A 18 0.74 -3.45 8.13
C HIS A 18 1.17 -3.44 9.59
N GLN A 19 2.42 -3.06 9.89
CA GLN A 19 2.90 -3.00 11.25
C GLN A 19 2.08 -2.02 12.10
N HIS A 20 1.81 -0.82 11.57
CA HIS A 20 1.01 0.18 12.28
C HIS A 20 -0.37 -0.36 12.67
N PHE A 21 -1.10 -0.96 11.73
CA PHE A 21 -2.42 -1.49 12.03
C PHE A 21 -2.37 -2.76 12.89
N LYS A 22 -1.37 -3.64 12.70
CA LYS A 22 -1.18 -4.82 13.56
C LYS A 22 -1.01 -4.40 15.01
N ASP A 23 -0.22 -3.36 15.29
CA ASP A 23 -0.01 -2.83 16.63
C ASP A 23 -1.31 -2.25 17.23
N VAL A 24 -2.05 -1.43 16.45
CA VAL A 24 -3.29 -0.79 16.89
C VAL A 24 -4.39 -1.81 17.21
N TYR A 25 -4.52 -2.85 16.39
CA TYR A 25 -5.55 -3.88 16.53
C TYR A 25 -5.09 -5.08 17.37
N GLN A 26 -3.85 -5.06 17.88
CA GLN A 26 -3.23 -6.19 18.57
C GLN A 26 -3.33 -7.49 17.74
N GLY A 27 -3.16 -7.35 16.43
CA GLY A 27 -3.29 -8.44 15.47
C GLY A 27 -2.27 -9.55 15.71
N ASP A 28 -2.65 -10.78 15.44
CA ASP A 28 -1.78 -11.94 15.54
C ASP A 28 -0.94 -12.14 14.27
N ASP A 29 -0.34 -13.30 14.10
CA ASP A 29 0.48 -13.63 12.93
C ASP A 29 -0.33 -13.80 11.64
N ASN A 30 -1.66 -13.90 11.73
CA ASN A 30 -2.58 -13.95 10.59
C ASN A 30 -3.17 -12.59 10.22
N PHE A 31 -2.82 -11.53 10.96
CA PHE A 31 -3.30 -10.18 10.68
C PHE A 31 -3.00 -9.77 9.24
N ALA A 32 -4.05 -9.37 8.52
CA ALA A 32 -3.96 -8.97 7.11
C ALA A 32 -4.51 -7.56 6.91
N ILE A 33 -4.10 -6.94 5.81
CA ILE A 33 -4.62 -5.64 5.38
C ILE A 33 -4.96 -5.70 3.88
N ASP A 34 -5.98 -4.94 3.50
CA ASP A 34 -6.30 -4.63 2.11
C ASP A 34 -5.79 -3.22 1.78
N ILE A 35 -5.12 -3.06 0.63
CA ILE A 35 -4.65 -1.76 0.14
C ILE A 35 -5.25 -1.45 -1.24
N GLU A 36 -5.73 -0.21 -1.40
CA GLU A 36 -6.06 0.38 -2.68
C GLU A 36 -5.02 1.46 -3.03
N PHE A 37 -4.48 1.39 -4.25
CA PHE A 37 -3.52 2.35 -4.78
C PHE A 37 -3.88 2.75 -6.22
N LYS A 38 -3.29 3.85 -6.69
CA LYS A 38 -3.32 4.26 -8.09
C LYS A 38 -1.94 4.68 -8.56
N ILE A 39 -1.75 4.72 -9.87
CA ILE A 39 -0.64 5.45 -10.48
C ILE A 39 -1.22 6.68 -11.16
N THR A 40 -0.65 7.84 -10.85
CA THR A 40 -1.09 9.10 -11.44
C THR A 40 -0.54 9.25 -12.85
N GLU A 41 -1.06 10.22 -13.57
CA GLU A 41 -0.49 10.69 -14.83
C GLU A 41 0.11 12.08 -14.62
N THR A 42 1.20 12.36 -15.30
CA THR A 42 1.79 13.71 -15.40
C THR A 42 0.96 14.56 -16.38
N ALA A 43 1.24 15.87 -16.43
CA ALA A 43 0.49 16.80 -17.28
C ALA A 43 0.61 16.51 -18.79
N ASP A 44 1.67 15.82 -19.22
CA ASP A 44 1.90 15.40 -20.60
C ASP A 44 1.31 14.01 -20.92
N GLY A 45 0.55 13.41 -19.99
CA GLY A 45 -0.06 12.09 -20.14
C GLY A 45 0.92 10.94 -19.98
N SER A 46 2.17 11.20 -19.58
CA SER A 46 3.10 10.15 -19.20
C SER A 46 2.82 9.63 -17.79
N ARG A 47 3.52 8.55 -17.42
CA ARG A 47 3.30 7.85 -16.16
C ARG A 47 3.82 8.69 -14.99
N GLY A 48 2.96 8.96 -14.02
CA GLY A 48 3.29 9.65 -12.78
C GLY A 48 3.67 8.68 -11.65
N GLU A 49 3.24 9.02 -10.45
CA GLU A 49 3.65 8.37 -9.21
C GLU A 49 2.61 7.37 -8.71
N LEU A 50 3.08 6.34 -8.00
CA LEU A 50 2.21 5.46 -7.24
C LEU A 50 1.78 6.16 -5.94
N ALA A 51 0.47 6.24 -5.73
CA ALA A 51 -0.14 6.79 -4.53
C ALA A 51 -1.05 5.77 -3.85
N ILE A 52 -0.84 5.54 -2.55
CA ILE A 52 -1.75 4.76 -1.72
C ILE A 52 -3.00 5.60 -1.44
N LYS A 53 -4.17 5.09 -1.80
CA LYS A 53 -5.45 5.78 -1.59
C LYS A 53 -6.08 5.40 -0.26
N GLN A 54 -6.10 4.10 0.03
CA GLN A 54 -6.73 3.53 1.21
C GLN A 54 -5.97 2.30 1.67
N ALA A 55 -5.99 2.07 2.98
CA ALA A 55 -5.58 0.83 3.60
C ALA A 55 -6.58 0.48 4.69
N ARG A 56 -7.00 -0.79 4.73
CA ARG A 56 -8.02 -1.28 5.67
C ARG A 56 -7.48 -2.53 6.36
N PRO A 57 -7.54 -2.61 7.69
CA PRO A 57 -7.28 -3.87 8.38
C PRO A 57 -8.37 -4.87 7.99
N TRP A 58 -7.97 -6.09 7.64
CA TRP A 58 -8.89 -7.19 7.42
C TRP A 58 -9.06 -7.93 8.75
N VAL A 59 -10.00 -7.41 9.53
CA VAL A 59 -10.44 -7.99 10.79
C VAL A 59 -11.86 -8.49 10.58
N ASP A 60 -12.12 -9.74 10.99
CA ASP A 60 -13.46 -10.33 11.03
C ASP A 60 -14.31 -9.74 12.17
#